data_AF-A0A8S1HQ55-F1
#
_entry.id   AF-A0A8S1HQ55-F1
#
_cell.length_a   1.000
_cell.length_b   1.000
_cell.length_c   1.000
_cell.angle_alpha   90.00
_cell.angle_beta   90.00
_cell.angle_gamma   90.00
#
_symmetry.space_group_name_H-M   'P 1'
#
loop_
_entity.id
_entity.type
_entity.pdbx_description
1 polymer ?
#
loop_
_entity_poly.entity_id
_entity_poly.type
_entity_poly.pdbx_seq_one_letter_code
_entity_poly.pdbx_strand_id
1 'polypeptide(L)'
;MEKNLSKASVISEASGSGPPPAVPANYRSPSRFKSVHFRLALLLFCLCLCVGFSILGVIYYLSLRSDVINADEKPYEFEGPGKLIFSAVLFRHGARAPSDGFTKPEYATYFPRGLGELSDQGIQNSYKLGRILGERYVGSGFLDKKLMPKEVKSEKFL
;
A
#
# COMPACT_ATOMS: atom_id res chain seq x y z
N MET A 1 -13.65 -41.27 -51.33
CA MET A 1 -14.23 -41.98 -50.18
C MET A 1 -15.38 -41.12 -49.69
N GLU A 2 -16.64 -41.43 -50.02
CA GLU A 2 -17.48 -42.45 -49.33
C GLU A 2 -17.75 -42.08 -47.86
N LYS A 3 -18.93 -42.24 -47.22
CA LYS A 3 -20.30 -42.70 -47.56
C LYS A 3 -21.18 -42.42 -46.30
N ASN A 4 -22.51 -42.29 -46.26
CA ASN A 4 -23.59 -42.05 -47.25
C ASN A 4 -24.92 -41.78 -46.48
N LEU A 5 -25.97 -41.22 -47.13
CA LEU A 5 -27.41 -41.36 -46.76
C LEU A 5 -27.88 -40.72 -45.41
N SER A 6 -29.14 -40.34 -45.19
CA SER A 6 -30.31 -39.99 -46.04
C SER A 6 -31.20 -39.01 -45.21
N LYS A 7 -32.01 -38.07 -45.76
CA LYS A 7 -33.31 -38.28 -46.45
C LYS A 7 -34.22 -39.32 -45.73
N ALA A 8 -35.52 -39.10 -45.52
CA ALA A 8 -36.40 -37.96 -45.83
C ALA A 8 -37.62 -38.01 -44.86
N SER A 9 -38.27 -36.90 -44.51
CA SER A 9 -39.54 -36.42 -45.09
C SER A 9 -40.75 -37.38 -44.98
N VAL A 10 -41.92 -36.84 -44.57
CA VAL A 10 -43.19 -36.89 -45.36
C VAL A 10 -43.87 -38.28 -45.47
N ILE A 11 -45.17 -38.50 -45.22
CA ILE A 11 -46.33 -37.59 -45.14
C ILE A 11 -47.49 -38.23 -44.33
N SER A 12 -48.55 -37.44 -44.13
CA SER A 12 -49.95 -37.80 -43.82
C SER A 12 -50.50 -39.03 -44.58
N GLU A 13 -51.60 -39.69 -44.18
CA GLU A 13 -53.01 -39.26 -44.15
C GLU A 13 -53.82 -40.33 -43.37
N ALA A 14 -54.76 -40.03 -42.48
CA ALA A 14 -56.09 -39.40 -42.62
C ALA A 14 -57.25 -40.40 -42.85
N SER A 15 -58.48 -39.91 -42.62
CA SER A 15 -59.81 -40.54 -42.80
C SER A 15 -60.45 -41.17 -41.55
N GLY A 16 -61.70 -40.77 -41.28
CA GLY A 16 -62.49 -41.17 -40.11
C GLY A 16 -63.52 -40.12 -39.71
N SER A 17 -64.59 -39.99 -40.49
CA SER A 17 -65.66 -38.98 -40.29
C SER A 17 -66.48 -39.22 -39.00
N GLY A 18 -66.52 -38.21 -38.13
CA GLY A 18 -67.39 -38.15 -36.94
C GLY A 18 -67.99 -36.74 -36.76
N PRO A 19 -68.97 -36.55 -35.85
CA PRO A 19 -69.68 -35.28 -35.69
C PRO A 19 -68.74 -34.11 -35.35
N PRO A 20 -69.07 -32.87 -35.76
CA PRO A 20 -68.21 -31.72 -35.57
C PRO A 20 -67.89 -31.51 -34.07
N PRO A 21 -66.60 -31.40 -33.69
CA PRO A 21 -66.23 -31.32 -32.29
C PRO A 21 -66.75 -30.02 -31.66
N ALA A 22 -67.29 -30.13 -30.44
CA ALA A 22 -67.76 -29.00 -29.67
C ALA A 22 -66.63 -27.98 -29.47
N VAL A 23 -66.92 -26.69 -29.71
CA VAL A 23 -65.98 -25.59 -29.45
C VAL A 23 -65.67 -25.58 -27.94
N PRO A 24 -64.42 -25.83 -27.52
CA PRO A 24 -64.09 -25.91 -26.11
C PRO A 24 -64.20 -24.52 -25.47
N ALA A 25 -64.97 -24.42 -24.37
CA ALA A 25 -65.24 -23.20 -23.61
C ALA A 25 -64.02 -22.73 -22.78
N ASN A 26 -62.82 -22.71 -23.38
CA ASN A 26 -61.57 -22.50 -22.66
C ASN A 26 -60.51 -21.76 -23.49
N TYR A 27 -60.89 -20.64 -24.11
CA TYR A 27 -59.91 -19.64 -24.57
C TYR A 27 -59.30 -18.91 -23.36
N ARG A 28 -58.40 -19.59 -22.65
CA ARG A 28 -57.69 -19.04 -21.49
C ARG A 28 -56.46 -18.28 -21.98
N SER A 29 -56.43 -16.97 -21.76
CA SER A 29 -55.29 -16.14 -22.16
C SER A 29 -53.97 -16.64 -21.56
N PRO A 30 -52.86 -16.62 -22.31
CA PRO A 30 -51.58 -17.12 -21.83
C PRO A 30 -51.13 -16.31 -20.60
N SER A 31 -50.84 -17.04 -19.53
CA SER A 31 -50.74 -16.48 -18.19
C SER A 31 -49.62 -15.46 -18.01
N ARG A 32 -50.01 -14.24 -17.59
CA ARG A 32 -49.15 -13.14 -17.10
C ARG A 32 -48.19 -13.57 -15.97
N PHE A 33 -48.44 -14.75 -15.39
CA PHE A 33 -47.76 -15.36 -14.25
C PHE A 33 -46.31 -15.78 -14.53
N LYS A 34 -45.99 -16.32 -15.72
CA LYS A 34 -44.63 -16.83 -16.03
C LYS A 34 -43.56 -15.72 -16.06
N SER A 35 -43.95 -14.49 -16.39
CA SER A 35 -43.05 -13.33 -16.49
C SER A 35 -42.52 -12.86 -15.13
N VAL A 36 -43.34 -12.93 -14.07
CA VAL A 36 -42.95 -12.46 -12.74
C VAL A 36 -41.90 -13.36 -12.12
N HIS A 37 -42.06 -14.69 -12.22
CA HIS A 37 -41.07 -15.64 -11.73
C HIS A 37 -39.73 -15.52 -12.45
N PHE A 38 -39.73 -15.30 -13.78
CA PHE A 38 -38.50 -15.08 -14.54
C PHE A 38 -37.78 -13.77 -14.14
N ARG A 39 -38.53 -12.67 -13.97
CA ARG A 39 -37.98 -11.39 -13.50
C ARG A 39 -37.43 -11.49 -12.07
N LEU A 40 -38.14 -12.19 -11.19
CA LEU A 40 -37.69 -12.42 -9.81
C LEU A 40 -36.42 -13.29 -9.77
N ALA A 41 -36.37 -14.37 -10.54
CA ALA A 41 -35.17 -15.20 -10.66
C ALA A 41 -33.97 -14.41 -11.20
N LEU A 42 -34.16 -13.55 -12.20
CA LEU A 42 -33.12 -12.69 -12.74
C LEU A 42 -32.63 -11.65 -11.72
N LEU A 43 -33.54 -11.01 -10.97
CA LEU A 43 -33.16 -10.07 -9.91
C LEU A 43 -32.40 -10.76 -8.77
N LEU A 44 -32.84 -11.95 -8.34
CA LEU A 44 -32.13 -12.73 -7.33
C LEU A 44 -30.74 -13.17 -7.83
N PHE A 45 -30.61 -13.58 -9.09
CA PHE A 45 -29.32 -13.91 -9.70
C PHE A 45 -28.38 -12.70 -9.73
N CYS A 46 -28.87 -11.53 -10.17
CA CYS A 46 -28.08 -10.28 -10.15
C CYS A 46 -27.68 -9.88 -8.73
N LEU A 47 -28.56 -10.00 -7.74
CA LEU A 47 -28.23 -9.72 -6.33
C LEU A 47 -27.17 -10.68 -5.80
N CYS A 48 -27.28 -11.98 -6.08
CA CYS A 48 -26.27 -12.98 -5.71
C CYS A 48 -24.90 -12.67 -6.35
N LEU A 49 -24.86 -12.23 -7.62
CA LEU A 49 -23.61 -11.80 -8.26
C LEU A 49 -23.04 -10.54 -7.60
N CYS A 50 -23.84 -9.48 -7.40
CA CYS A 50 -23.37 -8.24 -6.78
C CYS A 50 -22.84 -8.46 -5.35
N VAL A 51 -23.55 -9.26 -4.54
CA VAL A 51 -23.11 -9.61 -3.18
C VAL A 51 -21.87 -10.51 -3.22
N GLY A 52 -21.83 -11.51 -4.12
CA GLY A 52 -20.67 -12.40 -4.30
C GLY A 52 -19.41 -11.65 -4.70
N PHE A 53 -19.48 -10.76 -5.70
CA PHE A 53 -18.35 -9.91 -6.11
C PHE A 53 -17.91 -8.94 -5.00
N SER A 54 -18.86 -8.40 -4.22
CA SER A 54 -18.53 -7.54 -3.08
C SER A 54 -17.78 -8.30 -1.99
N ILE A 55 -18.23 -9.51 -1.64
CA ILE A 55 -17.58 -10.38 -0.64
C ILE A 55 -16.19 -10.81 -1.14
N LEU A 56 -16.06 -11.26 -2.38
CA LEU A 56 -14.77 -11.64 -2.97
C LEU A 56 -13.80 -10.45 -3.03
N GLY A 57 -14.28 -9.25 -3.37
CA GLY A 57 -13.49 -8.03 -3.37
C GLY A 57 -12.98 -7.64 -1.97
N VAL A 58 -13.83 -7.78 -0.94
CA VAL A 58 -13.43 -7.56 0.46
C VAL A 58 -12.42 -8.61 0.92
N ILE A 59 -12.64 -9.90 0.63
CA ILE A 59 -11.69 -10.97 0.95
C ILE A 59 -10.34 -10.70 0.28
N TYR A 60 -10.32 -10.38 -1.01
CA TYR A 60 -9.10 -10.08 -1.75
C TYR A 60 -8.38 -8.83 -1.23
N TYR A 61 -9.12 -7.77 -0.89
CA TYR A 61 -8.55 -6.56 -0.27
C TYR A 61 -7.96 -6.86 1.12
N LEU A 62 -8.62 -7.69 1.93
CA LEU A 62 -8.12 -8.11 3.24
C LEU A 62 -6.91 -9.05 3.10
N SER A 63 -6.84 -9.90 2.08
CA SER A 63 -5.66 -10.70 1.76
C SER A 63 -4.49 -9.80 1.37
N LEU A 64 -4.64 -8.91 0.38
CA LEU A 64 -3.60 -7.96 -0.01
C LEU A 64 -3.15 -7.07 1.16
N ARG A 65 -4.09 -6.60 1.99
CA ARG A 65 -3.74 -5.83 3.19
C ARG A 65 -2.99 -6.68 4.21
N SER A 66 -3.33 -7.95 4.35
CA SER A 66 -2.58 -8.90 5.18
C SER A 66 -1.20 -9.15 4.60
N ASP A 67 -1.04 -9.27 3.29
CA ASP A 67 0.27 -9.46 2.64
C ASP A 67 1.17 -8.21 2.74
N VAL A 68 0.58 -7.01 2.81
CA VAL A 68 1.30 -5.74 3.04
C VAL A 68 1.64 -5.52 4.52
N ILE A 69 0.79 -5.94 5.46
CA ILE A 69 1.05 -5.83 6.92
C ILE A 69 1.97 -6.96 7.41
N ASN A 70 1.79 -8.17 6.87
CA ASN A 70 2.66 -9.32 7.03
C ASN A 70 3.73 -9.36 5.93
N ALA A 71 4.07 -8.19 5.34
CA ALA A 71 5.30 -8.02 4.57
C ALA A 71 6.44 -8.14 5.58
N ASP A 72 6.80 -9.40 5.83
CA ASP A 72 7.62 -9.88 6.93
C ASP A 72 8.94 -9.10 7.00
N GLU A 73 8.99 -8.09 7.89
CA GLU A 73 10.22 -7.77 8.61
C GLU A 73 10.59 -9.03 9.37
N LYS A 74 11.18 -10.01 8.67
CA LYS A 74 11.82 -11.15 9.32
C LYS A 74 12.74 -10.55 10.35
N PRO A 75 12.49 -10.77 11.66
CA PRO A 75 13.38 -10.24 12.66
C PRO A 75 14.76 -10.77 12.31
N TYR A 76 15.70 -9.87 12.07
CA TYR A 76 17.06 -10.24 11.70
C TYR A 76 17.69 -10.84 12.96
N GLU A 77 17.46 -12.13 13.13
CA GLU A 77 17.83 -12.94 14.28
C GLU A 77 19.34 -13.12 14.24
N PHE A 78 20.03 -12.12 14.78
CA PHE A 78 21.47 -12.02 14.74
C PHE A 78 22.07 -12.96 15.79
N GLU A 79 22.31 -14.19 15.37
CA GLU A 79 23.04 -15.23 16.11
C GLU A 79 24.52 -14.83 16.31
N GLY A 80 24.77 -13.92 17.26
CA GLY A 80 26.11 -13.50 17.68
C GLY A 80 26.19 -12.15 18.40
N PRO A 81 27.40 -11.68 18.77
CA PRO A 81 27.62 -10.34 19.27
C PRO A 81 27.54 -9.30 18.14
N GLY A 82 26.51 -8.44 18.15
CA GLY A 82 26.21 -7.49 17.08
C GLY A 82 27.39 -6.63 16.66
N LYS A 83 27.84 -6.74 15.40
CA LYS A 83 28.94 -5.94 14.86
C LYS A 83 28.44 -4.64 14.24
N LEU A 84 28.90 -3.50 14.77
CA LEU A 84 28.70 -2.21 14.12
C LEU A 84 29.47 -2.16 12.80
N ILE A 85 28.77 -1.91 11.70
CA ILE A 85 29.35 -1.79 10.34
C ILE A 85 29.22 -0.38 9.75
N PHE A 86 28.24 0.40 10.18
CA PHE A 86 27.95 1.74 9.69
C PHE A 86 27.19 2.54 10.75
N SER A 87 27.37 3.87 10.77
CA SER A 87 26.57 4.76 11.61
C SER A 87 26.39 6.10 10.90
N ALA A 88 25.15 6.53 10.73
CA ALA A 88 24.81 7.88 10.29
C ALA A 88 24.38 8.73 11.49
N VAL A 89 24.88 9.95 11.58
CA VAL A 89 24.54 10.88 12.68
C VAL A 89 24.08 12.21 12.09
N LEU A 90 22.81 12.53 12.25
CA LEU A 90 22.24 13.82 11.92
C LEU A 90 22.17 14.69 13.18
N PHE A 91 22.81 15.86 13.15
CA PHE A 91 22.76 16.82 14.24
C PHE A 91 22.63 18.25 13.70
N ARG A 92 21.94 19.11 14.46
CA ARG A 92 21.82 20.53 14.15
C ARG A 92 23.13 21.25 14.44
N HIS A 93 23.35 22.38 13.76
CA HIS A 93 24.38 23.36 14.12
C HIS A 93 24.37 23.66 15.65
N GLY A 94 25.53 24.00 16.21
CA GLY A 94 25.65 24.44 17.61
C GLY A 94 24.86 25.72 17.91
N ALA A 95 24.82 26.13 19.18
CA ALA A 95 24.17 27.38 19.56
C ALA A 95 24.81 28.58 18.82
N ARG A 96 23.97 29.43 18.23
CA ARG A 96 24.39 30.55 17.38
C ARG A 96 23.58 31.81 17.67
N ALA A 97 24.10 32.96 17.27
CA ALA A 97 23.38 34.21 17.31
C ALA A 97 22.10 34.16 16.43
N PRO A 98 21.09 35.01 16.71
CA PRO A 98 19.99 35.26 15.78
C PRO A 98 20.49 35.53 14.36
N SER A 99 19.77 35.09 13.33
CA SER A 99 20.21 35.27 11.93
C SER A 99 19.94 36.68 11.43
N ASP A 100 18.77 37.24 11.73
CA ASP A 100 18.21 38.38 10.98
C ASP A 100 18.42 39.72 11.70
N GLY A 101 18.63 39.69 13.02
CA GLY A 101 18.83 40.90 13.83
C GLY A 101 18.63 40.68 15.32
N PHE A 102 18.78 41.76 16.08
CA PHE A 102 18.49 41.81 17.52
C PHE A 102 17.26 42.69 17.77
N THR A 103 16.38 42.27 18.68
CA THR A 103 15.22 43.09 19.11
C THR A 103 15.63 44.41 19.76
N LYS A 104 16.84 44.46 20.35
CA LYS A 104 17.44 45.66 20.94
C LYS A 104 18.93 45.74 20.57
N PRO A 105 19.50 46.93 20.29
CA PRO A 105 20.93 47.09 19.99
C PRO A 105 21.85 46.56 21.08
N GLU A 106 21.43 46.68 22.35
CA GLU A 106 22.12 46.21 23.55
C GLU A 106 22.58 44.74 23.42
N TYR A 107 21.75 43.89 22.83
CA TYR A 107 21.98 42.45 22.76
C TYR A 107 23.10 42.04 21.81
N ALA A 108 23.56 42.93 20.92
CA ALA A 108 24.73 42.68 20.09
C ALA A 108 25.99 42.40 20.94
N THR A 109 26.07 42.98 22.14
CA THR A 109 27.19 42.76 23.07
C THR A 109 27.28 41.32 23.58
N TYR A 110 26.16 40.58 23.65
CA TYR A 110 26.15 39.17 24.01
C TYR A 110 26.58 38.22 22.89
N PHE A 111 26.66 38.72 21.65
CA PHE A 111 27.03 37.95 20.47
C PHE A 111 28.21 38.61 19.73
N PRO A 112 29.41 38.66 20.34
CA PRO A 112 30.55 39.43 19.84
C PRO A 112 31.09 38.97 18.47
N ARG A 113 30.66 37.81 17.97
CA ARG A 113 30.97 37.31 16.62
C ARG A 113 30.02 37.81 15.52
N GLY A 114 28.90 38.43 15.88
CA GLY A 114 27.88 38.89 14.94
C GLY A 114 26.70 37.93 14.76
N LEU A 115 25.78 38.30 13.88
CA LEU A 115 24.55 37.58 13.58
C LEU A 115 24.84 36.26 12.84
N GLY A 116 24.02 35.25 13.09
CA GLY A 116 24.15 33.92 12.49
C GLY A 116 25.32 33.06 13.00
N GLU A 117 26.35 33.66 13.58
CA GLU A 117 27.59 32.98 14.01
C GLU A 117 27.45 32.14 15.28
N LEU A 118 28.27 31.08 15.39
CA LEU A 118 28.29 30.20 16.58
C LEU A 118 28.74 30.96 17.83
N SER A 119 27.99 30.84 18.93
CA SER A 119 28.41 31.37 20.23
C SER A 119 29.57 30.55 20.81
N ASP A 120 30.31 31.10 21.78
CA ASP A 120 31.39 30.36 22.47
C ASP A 120 30.88 29.07 23.11
N GLN A 121 29.72 29.15 23.76
CA GLN A 121 29.04 27.97 24.31
C GLN A 121 28.62 26.99 23.21
N GLY A 122 28.19 27.48 22.04
CA GLY A 122 27.88 26.66 20.88
C GLY A 122 29.08 25.86 20.39
N ILE A 123 30.24 26.51 20.22
CA ILE A 123 31.49 25.84 19.83
C ILE A 123 31.91 24.82 20.90
N GLN A 124 31.89 25.18 22.19
CA GLN A 124 32.25 24.26 23.27
C GLN A 124 31.34 23.03 23.33
N ASN A 125 30.04 23.20 23.09
CA ASN A 125 29.08 22.10 23.09
C ASN A 125 29.24 21.20 21.85
N SER A 126 29.48 21.77 20.67
CA SER A 126 29.83 20.99 19.47
C SER A 126 31.14 20.21 19.63
N TYR A 127 32.15 20.80 20.29
CA TYR A 127 33.39 20.09 20.63
C TYR A 127 33.15 18.93 21.61
N LYS A 128 32.36 19.13 22.66
CA LYS A 128 31.96 18.06 23.60
C LYS A 128 31.21 16.92 22.90
N LEU A 129 30.29 17.23 21.99
CA LEU A 129 29.61 16.24 21.15
C LEU A 129 30.63 15.44 20.31
N GLY A 130 31.56 16.13 19.64
CA GLY A 130 32.64 15.49 18.88
C GLY A 130 33.49 14.54 19.73
N ARG A 131 33.78 14.90 20.98
CA ARG A 131 34.47 14.03 21.93
C ARG A 131 33.67 12.78 22.31
N ILE A 132 32.39 12.93 22.62
CA ILE A 132 31.50 11.79 22.96
C ILE A 132 31.41 10.80 21.77
N LEU A 133 31.30 11.32 20.55
CA LEU A 133 31.32 10.50 19.34
C LEU A 133 32.70 9.84 19.14
N GLY A 134 33.80 10.56 19.37
CA GLY A 134 35.16 10.00 19.35
C GLY A 134 35.37 8.88 20.37
N GLU A 135 34.94 9.07 21.61
CA GLU A 135 35.00 8.04 22.67
C GLU A 135 34.15 6.82 22.30
N ARG A 136 32.97 7.01 21.70
CA ARG A 136 32.11 5.91 21.23
C ARG A 136 32.68 5.12 20.04
N TYR A 137 33.25 5.80 19.03
CA TYR A 137 33.59 5.18 17.74
C TYR A 137 35.10 4.96 17.53
N VAL A 138 35.95 5.88 17.99
CA VAL A 138 37.42 5.67 17.98
C VAL A 138 37.83 4.87 19.22
N GLY A 139 37.24 5.13 20.39
CA GLY A 139 37.54 4.41 21.62
C GLY A 139 37.17 2.92 21.60
N SER A 140 36.14 2.56 20.83
CA SER A 140 35.76 1.16 20.58
C SER A 140 36.54 0.48 19.44
N GLY A 141 37.38 1.23 18.72
CA GLY A 141 38.10 0.74 17.54
C GLY A 141 37.25 0.57 16.27
N PHE A 142 36.05 1.16 16.21
CA PHE A 142 35.22 1.19 14.99
C PHE A 142 35.77 2.14 13.92
N LEU A 143 36.44 3.24 14.33
CA LEU A 143 37.14 4.19 13.45
C LEU A 143 38.63 4.25 13.80
N ASP A 144 39.50 4.50 12.81
CA ASP A 144 40.92 4.75 13.08
C ASP A 144 41.12 6.08 13.85
N LYS A 145 42.13 6.13 14.73
CA LYS A 145 42.50 7.33 15.51
C LYS A 145 42.85 8.54 14.65
N LYS A 146 43.23 8.33 13.38
CA LYS A 146 43.52 9.38 12.40
C LYS A 146 42.27 9.90 11.67
N LEU A 147 41.10 9.29 11.87
CA LEU A 147 39.83 9.63 11.21
C LEU A 147 40.00 9.73 9.68
N MET A 148 40.33 8.60 9.06
CA MET A 148 40.69 8.56 7.64
C MET A 148 39.52 9.05 6.76
N PRO A 149 39.74 9.87 5.70
CA PRO A 149 38.66 10.40 4.86
C PRO A 149 37.78 9.35 4.15
N LYS A 150 38.23 8.09 4.08
CA LYS A 150 37.46 6.95 3.56
C LYS A 150 36.47 6.35 4.58
N GLU A 151 36.60 6.70 5.86
CA GLU A 151 35.83 6.17 7.00
C GLU A 151 34.79 7.16 7.51
N VAL A 152 35.11 8.47 7.46
CA VAL A 152 34.25 9.55 7.95
C VAL A 152 34.00 10.56 6.83
N LYS A 153 32.71 10.76 6.52
CA LYS A 153 32.24 11.79 5.58
C LYS A 153 31.21 12.68 6.28
N SER A 154 31.34 13.99 6.12
CA SER A 154 30.33 14.96 6.51
C SER A 154 29.69 15.56 5.26
N GLU A 155 28.36 15.60 5.23
CA GLU A 155 27.59 16.26 4.17
C GLU A 155 26.70 17.34 4.79
N LYS A 156 26.55 18.45 4.05
CA LYS A 156 25.66 19.55 4.42
C LYS A 156 24.39 19.43 3.59
N PHE A 157 23.32 18.96 4.23
CA PHE A 157 21.98 19.06 3.68
C PHE A 157 21.55 20.54 3.75
N LEU A 158 21.28 21.13 2.58
CA LEU A 158 20.87 22.53 2.38
C LEU A 158 19.36 22.59 2.08
#